data_AF-A0A0N1I700-F1
#
_entry.id   AF-A0A0N1I700-F1
#
_cell.length_a   1.000
_cell.length_b   1.000
_cell.length_c   1.000
_cell.angle_alpha   90.00
_cell.angle_beta   90.00
_cell.angle_gamma   90.00
#
_symmetry.space_group_name_H-M   'P 1'
#
loop_
_entity.id
_entity.type
_entity.pdbx_description
1 polymer ?
#
loop_
_entity_poly.entity_id
_entity_poly.type
_entity_poly.pdbx_seq_one_letter_code
_entity_poly.pdbx_strand_id
1 'polypeptide(L)'
;MGQEDDVHSAIAHVVLSCVAARGTTYRYNSYTHPGMHVNLFVHGVVGFLHYQSGKFNNDFGPAYLLSYKASKYLPLPCLMADLYRGNSAMCSLHLASGLLPFTLAITQQDNPELGNLLIACNIVSLCYYSFEHGYVWGWYTAGAAIFAYFLAPQMVQPHKVIYPLGLALMEYCAYRMFSVRIDNPPR
;
A
#
# COMPACT_ATOMS: atom_id res chain seq x y z
N MET A 1 -21.42 2.75 -17.09
CA MET A 1 -20.30 3.41 -16.40
C MET A 1 -19.54 4.19 -17.46
N GLY A 2 -19.27 5.47 -17.20
CA GLY A 2 -18.88 6.43 -18.25
C GLY A 2 -17.37 6.48 -18.48
N GLN A 3 -16.98 6.93 -19.67
CA GLN A 3 -15.58 7.16 -20.05
C GLN A 3 -14.84 8.12 -19.10
N GLU A 4 -15.56 9.05 -18.47
CA GLU A 4 -15.02 9.97 -17.46
C GLU A 4 -14.61 9.27 -16.15
N ASP A 5 -15.37 8.26 -15.71
CA ASP A 5 -15.07 7.49 -14.49
C ASP A 5 -13.76 6.70 -14.65
N ASP A 6 -13.53 6.16 -15.85
CA ASP A 6 -12.32 5.42 -16.18
C ASP A 6 -11.11 6.36 -16.26
N VAL A 7 -11.28 7.59 -16.76
CA VAL A 7 -10.23 8.62 -16.75
C VAL A 7 -9.85 9.01 -15.32
N HIS A 8 -10.81 9.28 -14.44
CA HIS A 8 -10.54 9.59 -13.04
C HIS A 8 -9.83 8.44 -12.32
N SER A 9 -10.27 7.20 -12.58
CA SER A 9 -9.64 6.01 -12.01
C SER A 9 -8.20 5.84 -12.50
N ALA A 10 -7.95 6.04 -13.80
CA ALA A 10 -6.61 6.01 -14.37
C ALA A 10 -5.69 7.09 -13.75
N ILE A 11 -6.18 8.33 -13.59
CA ILE A 11 -5.43 9.42 -12.96
C ILE A 11 -5.06 9.05 -11.52
N ALA A 12 -5.99 8.50 -10.74
CA ALA A 12 -5.74 8.11 -9.37
C ALA A 12 -4.63 7.04 -9.24
N HIS A 13 -4.60 6.08 -10.17
CA HIS A 13 -3.56 5.06 -10.23
C HIS A 13 -2.20 5.61 -10.68
N VAL A 14 -2.17 6.63 -11.56
CA VAL A 14 -0.95 7.37 -11.89
C VAL A 14 -0.43 8.13 -10.68
N VAL A 15 -1.31 8.77 -9.89
CA VAL A 15 -0.89 9.43 -8.64
C VAL A 15 -0.25 8.41 -7.70
N LEU A 16 -0.88 7.24 -7.50
CA LEU A 16 -0.31 6.15 -6.70
C LEU A 16 1.08 5.74 -7.19
N SER A 17 1.25 5.48 -8.48
CA SER A 17 2.54 5.06 -9.03
C SER A 17 3.62 6.14 -8.89
N CYS A 18 3.29 7.41 -9.12
CA CYS A 18 4.22 8.53 -8.93
C CYS A 18 4.67 8.67 -7.48
N VAL A 19 3.75 8.56 -6.52
CA VAL A 19 4.09 8.65 -5.09
C VAL A 19 4.95 7.45 -4.67
N ALA A 20 4.57 6.23 -5.09
CA ALA A 20 5.32 5.02 -4.79
C ALA A 20 6.71 4.96 -5.46
N ALA A 21 6.87 5.54 -6.65
CA ALA A 21 8.15 5.62 -7.35
C ALA A 21 9.21 6.37 -6.52
N ARG A 22 8.81 7.33 -5.68
CA ARG A 22 9.74 8.01 -4.77
C ARG A 22 10.31 7.04 -3.73
N GLY A 23 9.48 6.12 -3.23
CA GLY A 23 9.88 5.07 -2.28
C GLY A 23 10.74 3.98 -2.91
N THR A 24 10.68 3.78 -4.23
CA THR A 24 11.51 2.80 -4.96
C THR A 24 12.86 3.35 -5.42
N THR A 25 13.03 4.68 -5.50
CA THR A 25 14.32 5.28 -5.89
C THR A 25 15.35 5.25 -4.75
N TYR A 26 16.43 4.47 -4.96
CA TYR A 26 17.57 4.33 -4.06
C TYR A 26 18.42 5.61 -4.03
N ARG A 27 18.03 6.64 -3.27
CA ARG A 27 18.93 7.76 -2.92
C ARG A 27 19.21 7.80 -1.42
N TYR A 28 20.34 7.19 -1.09
CA TYR A 28 21.26 7.39 0.05
C TYR A 28 20.76 7.45 1.50
N ASN A 29 19.47 7.52 1.82
CA ASN A 29 19.02 7.62 3.23
C ASN A 29 17.71 6.90 3.57
N SER A 30 17.13 6.11 2.65
CA SER A 30 15.88 5.39 2.92
C SER A 30 16.16 3.91 3.13
N TYR A 31 16.06 3.45 4.39
CA TYR A 31 16.10 2.02 4.73
C TYR A 31 14.72 1.36 4.56
N THR A 32 14.06 1.64 3.46
CA THR A 32 12.78 1.02 3.11
C THR A 32 13.07 -0.28 2.36
N HIS A 33 12.62 -1.44 2.85
CA HIS A 33 12.60 -2.58 1.93
C HIS A 33 11.56 -2.28 0.85
N PRO A 34 11.79 -2.77 -0.37
CA PRO A 34 10.94 -2.41 -1.51
C PRO A 34 9.51 -2.98 -1.42
N GLY A 35 9.17 -3.80 -0.42
CA GLY A 35 7.94 -4.61 -0.41
C GLY A 35 6.66 -3.79 -0.56
N MET A 36 6.46 -2.78 0.28
CA MET A 36 5.31 -1.88 0.19
C MET A 36 5.35 -1.04 -1.10
N HIS A 37 6.45 -0.34 -1.31
CA HIS A 37 6.62 0.64 -2.39
C HIS A 37 6.47 0.01 -3.78
N VAL A 38 7.12 -1.13 -4.02
CA VAL A 38 7.05 -1.85 -5.30
C VAL A 38 5.65 -2.40 -5.53
N ASN A 39 4.99 -2.93 -4.50
CA ASN A 39 3.63 -3.43 -4.62
C ASN A 39 2.67 -2.31 -5.06
N LEU A 40 2.74 -1.16 -4.40
CA LEU A 40 1.91 0.00 -4.71
C LEU A 40 2.27 0.63 -6.06
N PHE A 41 3.56 0.70 -6.41
CA PHE A 41 4.00 1.15 -7.73
C PHE A 41 3.43 0.28 -8.85
N VAL A 42 3.57 -1.04 -8.74
CA VAL A 42 3.05 -2.00 -9.71
C VAL A 42 1.53 -1.91 -9.80
N HIS A 43 0.83 -1.82 -8.67
CA HIS A 43 -0.62 -1.66 -8.67
C HIS A 43 -1.07 -0.36 -9.37
N GLY A 44 -0.37 0.75 -9.16
CA GLY A 44 -0.61 2.01 -9.89
C GLY A 44 -0.41 1.88 -11.40
N VAL A 45 0.68 1.24 -11.85
CA VAL A 45 0.92 1.02 -13.29
C VAL A 45 -0.14 0.11 -13.90
N VAL A 46 -0.43 -1.02 -13.27
CA VAL A 46 -1.41 -2.00 -13.76
C VAL A 46 -2.81 -1.43 -13.76
N GLY A 47 -3.20 -0.66 -12.74
CA GLY A 47 -4.50 0.00 -12.70
C GLY A 47 -4.68 1.06 -13.78
N PHE A 48 -3.63 1.86 -14.07
CA PHE A 48 -3.66 2.77 -15.22
C PHE A 48 -3.91 2.01 -16.53
N LEU A 49 -3.17 0.92 -16.76
CA LEU A 49 -3.33 0.10 -17.97
C LEU A 49 -4.71 -0.56 -18.04
N HIS A 50 -5.26 -1.02 -16.91
CA HIS A 50 -6.60 -1.59 -16.83
C HIS A 50 -7.69 -0.61 -17.26
N TYR A 51 -7.69 0.61 -16.72
CA TYR A 51 -8.68 1.63 -17.07
C TYR A 51 -8.45 2.28 -18.45
N GLN A 52 -7.34 1.96 -19.12
CA GLN A 52 -7.09 2.35 -20.51
C GLN A 52 -7.08 1.15 -21.48
N SER A 53 -7.43 -0.05 -21.03
CA SER A 53 -7.40 -1.30 -21.80
C SER A 53 -8.13 -1.20 -23.14
N GLY A 54 -9.29 -0.55 -23.18
CA GLY A 54 -10.07 -0.30 -24.41
C GLY A 54 -9.36 0.56 -25.46
N LYS A 55 -8.37 1.39 -25.07
CA LYS A 55 -7.54 2.17 -26.00
C LYS A 55 -6.35 1.39 -26.52
N PHE A 56 -5.84 0.44 -25.75
CA PHE A 56 -4.66 -0.35 -26.10
C PHE A 56 -5.00 -1.73 -26.69
N ASN A 57 -6.29 -2.07 -26.79
CA ASN A 57 -6.79 -3.36 -27.27
C ASN A 57 -6.15 -4.57 -26.58
N ASN A 58 -5.86 -4.44 -25.28
CA ASN A 58 -5.23 -5.46 -24.45
C ASN A 58 -6.02 -5.62 -23.14
N ASP A 59 -6.28 -6.87 -22.73
CA ASP A 59 -6.96 -7.16 -21.47
C ASP A 59 -5.98 -7.20 -20.30
N PHE A 60 -6.04 -6.18 -19.44
CA PHE A 60 -5.28 -6.09 -18.19
C PHE A 60 -6.10 -6.52 -16.96
N GLY A 61 -7.36 -6.98 -17.14
CA GLY A 61 -8.24 -7.41 -16.05
C GLY A 61 -7.62 -8.46 -15.11
N PRO A 62 -7.02 -9.55 -15.63
CA PRO A 62 -6.38 -10.56 -14.79
C PRO A 62 -5.20 -10.01 -13.97
N ALA A 63 -4.34 -9.20 -14.60
CA ALA A 63 -3.22 -8.56 -13.93
C ALA A 63 -3.70 -7.58 -12.87
N TYR A 64 -4.76 -6.80 -13.16
CA TYR A 64 -5.35 -5.87 -12.22
C TYR A 64 -5.92 -6.58 -11.01
N LEU A 65 -6.67 -7.67 -11.20
CA LEU A 65 -7.22 -8.47 -10.10
C LEU A 65 -6.11 -8.99 -9.17
N LEU A 66 -5.03 -9.55 -9.73
CA LEU A 66 -3.89 -10.00 -8.95
C LEU A 66 -3.23 -8.85 -8.19
N SER A 67 -2.98 -7.73 -8.87
CA SER A 67 -2.37 -6.54 -8.26
C SER A 67 -3.24 -5.94 -7.15
N TYR A 68 -4.57 -5.99 -7.31
CA TYR A 68 -5.53 -5.52 -6.31
C TYR A 68 -5.53 -6.38 -5.05
N LYS A 69 -5.46 -7.72 -5.20
CA LYS A 69 -5.28 -8.60 -4.02
C LYS A 69 -3.94 -8.34 -3.35
N ALA A 70 -2.89 -8.12 -4.13
CA ALA A 70 -1.57 -7.80 -3.62
C ALA A 70 -1.60 -6.48 -2.84
N SER A 71 -2.16 -5.41 -3.39
CA SER A 71 -2.26 -4.08 -2.75
C SER A 71 -3.16 -4.08 -1.52
N LYS A 72 -4.15 -4.98 -1.48
CA LYS A 72 -5.03 -5.15 -0.33
C LYS A 72 -4.32 -5.77 0.88
N TYR A 73 -3.47 -6.78 0.65
CA TYR A 73 -2.99 -7.64 1.73
C TYR A 73 -1.50 -7.52 2.05
N LEU A 74 -0.66 -7.03 1.14
CA LEU A 74 0.80 -7.03 1.33
C LEU A 74 1.40 -5.70 1.79
N PRO A 75 0.99 -4.50 1.31
CA PRO A 75 1.72 -3.26 1.56
C PRO A 75 1.94 -2.94 3.04
N LEU A 76 0.88 -2.93 3.86
CA LEU A 76 0.99 -2.60 5.28
C LEU A 76 1.77 -3.69 6.06
N PRO A 77 1.50 -5.00 5.87
CA PRO A 77 2.33 -6.06 6.44
C PRO A 77 3.82 -5.98 6.08
N CYS A 78 4.16 -5.64 4.83
CA CYS A 78 5.54 -5.41 4.43
C CYS A 78 6.15 -4.20 5.14
N LEU A 79 5.43 -3.08 5.24
CA LEU A 79 5.86 -1.91 6.01
C LEU A 79 6.19 -2.29 7.46
N MET A 80 5.31 -3.05 8.11
CA MET A 80 5.52 -3.45 9.50
C MET A 80 6.70 -4.40 9.66
N ALA A 81 6.88 -5.35 8.73
CA ALA A 81 8.06 -6.21 8.71
C ALA A 81 9.37 -5.40 8.65
N ASP A 82 9.38 -4.32 7.87
CA ASP A 82 10.53 -3.43 7.73
C ASP A 82 10.83 -2.62 8.99
N LEU A 83 9.78 -2.09 9.64
CA LEU A 83 9.91 -1.35 10.90
C LEU A 83 10.46 -2.25 12.02
N TYR A 84 10.09 -3.53 12.01
CA TYR A 84 10.54 -4.54 12.97
C TYR A 84 11.75 -5.37 12.50
N ARG A 85 12.52 -4.93 11.48
CA ARG A 85 13.66 -5.72 10.95
C ARG A 85 14.71 -6.16 11.98
N GLY A 86 14.81 -5.47 13.12
CA GLY A 86 15.68 -5.83 14.24
C GLY A 86 15.16 -6.98 15.12
N ASN A 87 13.89 -7.38 14.95
CA ASN A 87 13.22 -8.45 15.67
C ASN A 87 12.63 -9.45 14.66
N SER A 88 13.35 -10.54 14.44
CA SER A 88 13.00 -11.55 13.43
C SER A 88 11.62 -12.16 13.65
N ALA A 89 11.19 -12.35 14.91
CA ALA A 89 9.88 -12.90 15.23
C ALA A 89 8.75 -11.94 14.80
N MET A 90 8.84 -10.67 15.20
CA MET A 90 7.86 -9.65 14.81
C MET A 90 7.83 -9.41 13.31
N CYS A 91 9.01 -9.31 12.68
CA CYS A 91 9.13 -9.19 11.23
C CYS A 91 8.41 -10.34 10.49
N SER A 92 8.65 -11.59 10.94
CA SER A 92 8.03 -12.78 10.34
C SER A 92 6.53 -12.82 10.55
N LEU A 93 6.04 -12.45 11.74
CA LEU A 93 4.61 -12.37 12.05
C LEU A 93 3.89 -11.35 11.16
N HIS A 94 4.47 -10.16 10.99
CA HIS A 94 3.92 -9.15 10.10
C HIS A 94 3.90 -9.65 8.66
N LEU A 95 5.02 -10.14 8.13
CA LEU A 95 5.05 -10.64 6.76
C LEU A 95 4.04 -11.78 6.52
N ALA A 96 3.97 -12.75 7.45
CA ALA A 96 3.02 -13.86 7.38
C ALA A 96 1.57 -13.38 7.43
N SER A 97 1.27 -12.35 8.23
CA SER A 97 -0.07 -11.78 8.34
C SER A 97 -0.58 -11.13 7.05
N GLY A 98 0.31 -10.75 6.12
CA GLY A 98 -0.06 -10.31 4.77
C GLY A 98 -0.01 -11.44 3.74
N LEU A 99 1.00 -12.30 3.82
CA LEU A 99 1.21 -13.38 2.86
C LEU A 99 0.06 -14.40 2.91
N LEU A 100 -0.41 -14.78 4.10
CA LEU A 100 -1.51 -15.74 4.26
C LEU A 100 -2.83 -15.30 3.60
N PRO A 101 -3.39 -14.11 3.90
CA PRO A 101 -4.61 -13.67 3.21
C PRO A 101 -4.37 -13.42 1.71
N PHE A 102 -3.18 -12.99 1.30
CA PHE A 102 -2.84 -12.86 -0.11
C PHE A 102 -2.86 -14.21 -0.85
N THR A 103 -2.21 -15.24 -0.29
CA THR A 103 -2.17 -16.57 -0.93
C THR A 103 -3.56 -17.17 -1.02
N LEU A 104 -4.37 -17.07 0.03
CA LEU A 104 -5.78 -17.47 0.01
C LEU A 104 -6.59 -16.73 -1.07
N ALA A 105 -6.35 -15.43 -1.23
CA ALA A 105 -7.07 -14.64 -2.21
C ALA A 105 -6.73 -15.00 -3.66
N ILE A 106 -5.49 -15.37 -3.95
CA ILE A 106 -5.07 -15.77 -5.32
C ILE A 106 -5.44 -17.23 -5.64
N THR A 107 -5.63 -18.09 -4.63
CA THR A 107 -6.12 -19.46 -4.81
C THR A 107 -7.66 -19.57 -4.83
N GLN A 108 -8.35 -18.43 -4.97
CA GLN A 108 -9.83 -18.33 -4.97
C GLN A 108 -10.49 -18.78 -3.65
N GLN A 109 -9.73 -18.83 -2.56
CA GLN A 109 -10.21 -19.09 -1.20
C GLN A 109 -10.16 -17.80 -0.36
N ASP A 110 -10.45 -16.66 -0.99
CA ASP A 110 -10.37 -15.35 -0.33
C ASP A 110 -11.27 -15.32 0.91
N ASN A 111 -10.69 -14.98 2.04
CA ASN A 111 -11.38 -14.75 3.29
C ASN A 111 -11.19 -13.28 3.68
N PRO A 112 -12.08 -12.38 3.22
CA PRO A 112 -11.95 -10.95 3.48
C PRO A 112 -11.97 -10.60 4.96
N GLU A 113 -12.67 -11.37 5.81
CA GLU A 113 -12.76 -11.14 7.25
C GLU A 113 -11.41 -11.40 7.92
N LEU A 114 -10.78 -12.53 7.62
CA LEU A 114 -9.42 -12.83 8.09
C LEU A 114 -8.43 -11.79 7.60
N GLY A 115 -8.48 -11.43 6.31
CA GLY A 115 -7.60 -10.41 5.75
C GLY A 115 -7.77 -9.05 6.43
N ASN A 116 -9.01 -8.61 6.66
CA ASN A 116 -9.30 -7.35 7.36
C ASN A 116 -8.83 -7.38 8.82
N LEU A 117 -9.01 -8.51 9.52
CA LEU A 117 -8.50 -8.68 10.89
C LEU A 117 -6.97 -8.55 10.92
N LEU A 118 -6.26 -9.20 10.00
CA LEU A 118 -4.80 -9.16 9.95
C LEU A 118 -4.30 -7.74 9.60
N ILE A 119 -4.96 -7.04 8.67
CA ILE A 119 -4.66 -5.62 8.40
C ILE A 119 -4.91 -4.77 9.65
N ALA A 120 -6.02 -4.96 10.37
CA ALA A 120 -6.31 -4.22 11.59
C ALA A 120 -5.22 -4.45 12.67
N CYS A 121 -4.75 -5.69 12.85
CA CYS A 121 -3.63 -6.00 13.74
C CYS A 121 -2.35 -5.25 13.36
N ASN A 122 -2.05 -5.14 12.06
CA ASN A 122 -0.90 -4.36 11.58
C ASN A 122 -1.07 -2.86 11.84
N ILE A 123 -2.28 -2.31 11.72
CA ILE A 123 -2.57 -0.90 12.05
C ILE A 123 -2.36 -0.65 13.55
N VAL A 124 -2.86 -1.54 14.41
CA VAL A 124 -2.67 -1.43 15.87
C VAL A 124 -1.19 -1.52 16.23
N SER A 125 -0.46 -2.46 15.62
CA SER A 125 0.97 -2.59 15.83
C SER A 125 1.75 -1.37 15.33
N LEU A 126 1.34 -0.76 14.21
CA LEU A 126 1.90 0.50 13.73
C LEU A 126 1.70 1.64 14.73
N CYS A 127 0.49 1.76 15.31
CA CYS A 127 0.22 2.75 16.36
C CYS A 127 1.09 2.51 17.60
N TYR A 128 1.22 1.26 18.04
CA TYR A 128 2.08 0.88 19.16
C TYR A 128 3.55 1.22 18.90
N TYR A 129 4.08 0.82 17.74
CA TYR A 129 5.44 1.15 17.30
C TYR A 129 5.68 2.66 17.29
N SER A 130 4.71 3.42 16.77
CA SER A 130 4.77 4.89 16.69
C SER A 130 4.76 5.55 18.06
N PHE A 131 4.01 4.99 19.01
CA PHE A 131 4.00 5.44 20.39
C PHE A 131 5.36 5.21 21.07
N GLU A 132 5.93 4.00 20.96
CA GLU A 132 7.22 3.67 21.57
C GLU A 132 8.38 4.52 21.02
N HIS A 133 8.34 4.85 19.72
CA HIS A 133 9.45 5.51 19.03
C HIS A 133 9.21 7.00 18.77
N GLY A 134 8.07 7.57 19.18
CA GLY A 134 7.72 8.97 18.96
C GLY A 134 7.53 9.36 17.49
N TYR A 135 7.19 8.40 16.61
CA TYR A 135 7.04 8.64 15.17
C TYR A 135 5.64 9.16 14.80
N VAL A 136 5.49 10.48 14.72
CA VAL A 136 4.23 11.12 14.30
C VAL A 136 3.72 10.62 12.93
N TRP A 137 4.63 10.34 12.00
CA TRP A 137 4.27 9.85 10.67
C TRP A 137 3.59 8.49 10.69
N GLY A 138 3.88 7.64 11.68
CA GLY A 138 3.21 6.35 11.80
C GLY A 138 1.74 6.46 12.19
N TRP A 139 1.34 7.49 12.95
CA TRP A 139 -0.08 7.80 13.19
C TRP A 139 -0.80 8.22 11.90
N TYR A 140 -0.17 9.05 11.07
CA TYR A 140 -0.74 9.44 9.78
C TYR A 140 -0.82 8.26 8.81
N THR A 141 0.18 7.38 8.81
CA THR A 141 0.17 6.14 8.01
C THR A 141 -0.95 5.21 8.48
N ALA A 142 -1.14 5.05 9.80
CA ALA A 142 -2.24 4.25 10.36
C ALA A 142 -3.62 4.82 9.96
N GLY A 143 -3.81 6.14 10.06
CA GLY A 143 -5.04 6.81 9.62
C GLY A 143 -5.30 6.62 8.13
N ALA A 144 -4.27 6.75 7.29
CA ALA A 144 -4.37 6.51 5.85
C ALA A 144 -4.68 5.04 5.53
N ALA A 145 -4.14 4.09 6.29
CA ALA A 145 -4.45 2.67 6.16
C ALA A 145 -5.91 2.37 6.52
N ILE A 146 -6.44 2.95 7.62
CA ILE A 146 -7.87 2.85 7.96
C ILE A 146 -8.73 3.37 6.81
N PHE A 147 -8.37 4.55 6.29
CA PHE A 147 -9.08 5.16 5.18
C PHE A 147 -9.07 4.25 3.93
N ALA A 148 -7.90 3.75 3.51
CA ALA A 148 -7.76 2.95 2.31
C ALA A 148 -8.41 1.56 2.44
N TYR A 149 -8.24 0.87 3.57
CA TYR A 149 -8.64 -0.54 3.70
C TYR A 149 -10.04 -0.76 4.26
N PHE A 150 -10.59 0.20 5.03
CA PHE A 150 -11.89 0.03 5.67
C PHE A 150 -12.93 1.05 5.21
N LEU A 151 -12.55 2.32 5.05
CA LEU A 151 -13.51 3.36 4.67
C LEU A 151 -13.75 3.41 3.16
N ALA A 152 -12.69 3.43 2.34
CA ALA A 152 -12.79 3.52 0.88
C ALA A 152 -13.63 2.39 0.26
N PRO A 153 -13.55 1.12 0.72
CA PRO A 153 -14.41 0.06 0.20
C PRO A 153 -15.90 0.21 0.54
N GLN A 154 -16.25 0.96 1.59
CA GLN A 154 -17.62 1.22 1.99
C GLN A 154 -18.27 2.37 1.21
N MET A 155 -17.48 3.13 0.44
CA MET A 155 -17.99 4.26 -0.33
C MET A 155 -18.62 3.76 -1.63
N VAL A 156 -19.94 3.93 -1.76
CA VAL A 156 -20.79 3.43 -2.86
C VAL A 156 -20.20 3.77 -4.23
N GLN A 157 -19.75 5.02 -4.43
CA GLN A 157 -18.86 5.49 -5.51
C GLN A 157 -18.18 6.79 -5.04
N PRO A 158 -16.96 7.15 -5.51
CA PRO A 158 -16.11 6.46 -6.48
C PRO A 158 -14.97 5.63 -5.83
N HIS A 159 -15.25 4.40 -5.38
CA HIS A 159 -14.25 3.50 -4.76
C HIS A 159 -13.00 3.27 -5.66
N LYS A 160 -13.17 3.24 -6.98
CA LYS A 160 -12.10 3.07 -7.98
C LYS A 160 -11.08 4.21 -8.00
N VAL A 161 -11.48 5.38 -7.49
CA VAL A 161 -10.64 6.57 -7.36
C VAL A 161 -10.12 6.69 -5.93
N ILE A 162 -11.00 6.50 -4.94
CA ILE A 162 -10.65 6.72 -3.53
C ILE A 162 -9.67 5.69 -3.02
N TYR A 163 -9.79 4.42 -3.42
CA TYR A 163 -8.86 3.37 -3.00
C TYR A 163 -7.41 3.65 -3.41
N PRO A 164 -7.07 3.86 -4.70
CA PRO A 164 -5.68 4.17 -5.09
C PRO A 164 -5.19 5.50 -4.50
N LEU A 165 -6.04 6.51 -4.30
CA LEU A 165 -5.65 7.74 -3.60
C LEU A 165 -5.37 7.50 -2.11
N GLY A 166 -6.14 6.65 -1.45
CA GLY A 166 -5.90 6.24 -0.06
C GLY A 166 -4.58 5.48 0.09
N LEU A 167 -4.28 4.58 -0.85
CA LEU A 167 -2.99 3.90 -0.91
C LEU A 167 -1.84 4.90 -1.15
N ALA A 168 -2.05 5.90 -2.01
CA ALA A 168 -1.04 6.93 -2.28
C ALA A 168 -0.77 7.80 -1.04
N LEU A 169 -1.81 8.15 -0.28
CA LEU A 169 -1.67 8.85 0.99
C LEU A 169 -0.92 7.99 2.01
N MET A 170 -1.26 6.71 2.12
CA MET A 170 -0.58 5.76 3.02
C MET A 170 0.90 5.63 2.68
N GLU A 171 1.24 5.46 1.40
CA GLU A 171 2.60 5.42 0.88
C GLU A 171 3.38 6.71 1.19
N TYR A 172 2.78 7.87 0.94
CA TYR A 172 3.39 9.17 1.24
C TYR A 172 3.74 9.30 2.73
N CYS A 173 2.82 8.91 3.62
CA CYS A 173 3.05 8.92 5.06
C CYS A 173 4.12 7.89 5.48
N ALA A 174 4.06 6.68 4.94
CA ALA A 174 5.00 5.60 5.26
C ALA A 174 6.44 5.95 4.87
N TYR A 175 6.64 6.55 3.68
CA TYR A 175 7.95 7.03 3.24
C TYR A 175 8.61 8.01 4.23
N ARG A 176 7.80 8.84 4.91
CA ARG A 176 8.29 9.81 5.89
C ARG A 176 8.72 9.17 7.21
N MET A 177 8.34 7.93 7.47
CA MET A 177 8.80 7.17 8.65
C MET A 177 10.26 6.70 8.51
N PHE A 178 10.77 6.54 7.29
CA PHE A 178 12.15 6.09 7.03
C PHE A 178 13.10 7.19 6.57
N SER A 179 12.56 8.35 6.23
CA SER A 179 13.36 9.50 5.80
C SER A 179 14.01 10.18 7.01
N VAL A 180 15.26 9.82 7.31
CA VAL A 180 16.07 10.57 8.29
C VAL A 180 16.37 11.95 7.72
N ARG A 181 16.04 13.01 8.47
CA ARG A 181 16.50 14.38 8.21
C ARG A 181 17.99 14.43 8.54
N ILE A 182 18.86 14.49 7.53
CA ILE A 182 20.24 14.94 7.76
C ILE A 182 20.17 16.46 7.89
N ASP A 183 20.03 16.95 9.11
CA ASP A 183 20.01 18.39 9.40
C ASP A 183 21.43 19.00 9.46
N ASN A 184 22.51 18.26 9.15
CA ASN A 184 23.85 18.83 8.99
C ASN A 184 24.70 18.07 7.95
N PRO A 185 25.29 18.75 6.93
CA PRO A 185 26.32 18.12 6.11
C PRO A 185 27.52 17.73 6.98
N PRO A 186 28.21 16.61 6.68
CA PRO A 186 29.44 16.23 7.37
C PRO A 186 30.47 17.36 7.24
N ARG A 187 31.05 17.76 8.37
CA ARG A 187 32.15 18.73 8.43
C ARG A 187 33.45 18.10 7.91
#